data_AF-A6GHH7-F1
#
_entry.id   AF-A6GHH7-F1
#
_cell.length_a   1.000
_cell.length_b   1.000
_cell.length_c   1.000
_cell.angle_alpha   90.00
_cell.angle_beta   90.00
_cell.angle_gamma   90.00
#
_symmetry.space_group_name_H-M   'P 1'
#
loop_
_entity.id
_entity.type
_entity.pdbx_description
1 polymer ?
#
loop_
_entity_poly.entity_id
_entity_poly.type
_entity_poly.pdbx_seq_one_letter_code
_entity_poly.pdbx_strand_id
1 'polypeptide(L)'
;MALSSLAAPFLALFMMLGGFNWQYSGQTDDKGTAWVELSADEPLSGVKVKIRGDDGSEVDKTVNIKPGKPTRITWKQKKGGAVSYEIEIEANEAFTSGAFDVVKPVTGGDRKPFTLLSDRVDIVDRQKIRYETPFTITNRELQVYNTDGDLVTEELVADEVVEAGGEFEMSWNTSDEVFMVKVTGGDDSGYSYTDTRVPWAVDIPHTEVNFDSGKSEIKKDEEWKVAEAFAVLVHELAKLDKANEAVNGNLSAQLYIVGYTDTVGKASDNKKLSEARAKSIAKYFYDRGAWCEIHYAGMGEKGLAVETGDSVDEVRNRRALYILGVQKPAGGGQVPSQGSWKKLSDVRPRMLNKLPELPESYVKYKEEQQRKREEKYGGGDGGGGSDFGDDLPEGGGSSGGSGGSSSGGGSSSSSSGGGSGDGPPAVGGDGPGATSKGCSVTGELPEPASGFLGLLGLLGLAGLRQRRKSA
;
A
#
# COMPACT_ATOMS: atom_id res chain seq x y z
N MET A 1 -12.01 7.11 -42.71
CA MET A 1 -12.03 7.80 -44.01
C MET A 1 -10.61 8.05 -44.43
N ALA A 2 -10.25 7.67 -45.64
CA ALA A 2 -8.93 7.88 -46.20
C ALA A 2 -8.66 9.39 -46.34
N LEU A 3 -7.56 9.87 -45.77
CA LEU A 3 -6.90 11.08 -46.22
C LEU A 3 -5.53 10.66 -46.75
N SER A 4 -5.56 10.28 -48.03
CA SER A 4 -4.40 10.30 -48.90
C SER A 4 -3.89 11.74 -48.98
N SER A 5 -2.85 12.07 -48.22
CA SER A 5 -2.13 13.33 -48.39
C SER A 5 -1.05 13.12 -49.46
N LEU A 6 -1.21 13.81 -50.58
CA LEU A 6 -0.20 13.93 -51.63
C LEU A 6 1.06 14.62 -51.06
N ALA A 7 2.09 13.84 -50.70
CA ALA A 7 3.43 14.35 -50.38
C ALA A 7 4.49 13.89 -51.40
N ALA A 8 4.10 13.63 -52.65
CA ALA A 8 4.92 12.89 -53.61
C ALA A 8 5.68 13.66 -54.71
N PRO A 9 5.52 14.98 -54.97
CA PRO A 9 6.43 15.68 -55.90
C PRO A 9 7.56 16.46 -55.22
N PHE A 10 7.52 16.70 -53.90
CA PHE A 10 8.37 17.72 -53.28
C PHE A 10 9.65 17.23 -52.59
N LEU A 11 9.77 15.94 -52.26
CA LEU A 11 11.02 15.35 -51.76
C LEU A 11 12.12 15.25 -52.85
N ALA A 12 11.73 15.29 -54.13
CA ALA A 12 12.61 14.98 -55.25
C ALA A 12 13.69 16.06 -55.52
N LEU A 13 13.44 17.34 -55.20
CA LEU A 13 14.42 18.40 -55.42
C LEU A 13 15.50 18.45 -54.33
N PHE A 14 15.16 18.04 -53.10
CA PHE A 14 16.12 17.93 -52.01
C PHE A 14 17.06 16.72 -52.15
N MET A 15 16.64 15.66 -52.84
CA MET A 15 17.52 14.55 -53.25
C MET A 15 18.51 14.96 -54.35
N MET A 16 18.25 16.06 -55.09
CA MET A 16 19.17 16.60 -56.12
C MET A 16 20.13 17.67 -55.59
N LEU A 17 19.84 18.26 -54.42
CA LEU A 17 20.72 19.17 -53.68
C LEU A 17 21.56 18.33 -52.70
N GLY A 18 22.83 18.11 -53.03
CA GLY A 18 23.77 17.23 -52.33
C GLY A 18 23.51 17.00 -50.83
N GLY A 19 23.00 15.82 -50.50
CA GLY A 19 22.99 15.25 -49.15
C GLY A 19 22.35 16.11 -48.06
N PHE A 20 21.35 16.93 -48.37
CA PHE A 20 20.65 17.64 -47.32
C PHE A 20 19.85 16.68 -46.44
N ASN A 21 20.05 16.78 -45.13
CA ASN A 21 19.37 15.98 -44.14
C ASN A 21 19.00 16.85 -42.94
N TRP A 22 17.92 16.50 -42.26
CA TRP A 22 17.54 17.11 -41.00
C TRP A 22 17.15 16.03 -39.98
N GLN A 23 17.49 16.30 -38.73
CA GLN A 23 17.17 15.48 -37.58
C GLN A 23 16.69 16.37 -36.44
N TYR A 24 15.94 15.79 -35.51
CA TYR A 24 15.33 16.54 -34.41
C TYR A 24 15.51 15.81 -33.08
N SER A 25 15.32 16.55 -31.98
CA SER A 25 15.28 16.01 -30.64
C SER A 25 13.94 15.35 -30.35
N GLY A 26 13.90 14.06 -30.04
CA GLY A 26 12.65 13.40 -29.59
C GLY A 26 12.15 13.88 -28.21
N GLN A 27 13.04 14.48 -27.42
CA GLN A 27 12.72 15.08 -26.11
C GLN A 27 13.44 16.42 -25.92
N THR A 28 12.90 17.29 -25.08
CA THR A 28 13.59 18.52 -24.69
C THR A 28 14.75 18.26 -23.72
N ASP A 29 15.69 19.19 -23.63
CA ASP A 29 16.63 19.23 -22.51
C ASP A 29 15.97 19.58 -21.16
N ASP A 30 16.76 19.60 -20.09
CA ASP A 30 16.37 19.96 -18.71
C ASP A 30 15.77 21.37 -18.59
N LYS A 31 16.01 22.24 -19.57
CA LYS A 31 15.48 23.62 -19.64
C LYS A 31 14.25 23.71 -20.53
N GLY A 32 13.72 22.59 -21.03
CA GLY A 32 12.59 22.54 -21.94
C GLY A 32 12.94 22.99 -23.36
N THR A 33 14.21 22.88 -23.77
CA THR A 33 14.69 23.28 -25.09
C THR A 33 14.71 22.09 -26.04
N ALA A 34 14.00 22.21 -27.15
CA ALA A 34 14.05 21.28 -28.28
C ALA A 34 15.04 21.77 -29.34
N TRP A 35 15.45 20.87 -30.23
CA TRP A 35 16.35 21.22 -31.33
C TRP A 35 16.03 20.47 -32.63
N VAL A 36 16.33 21.14 -33.74
CA VAL A 36 16.43 20.58 -35.08
C VAL A 36 17.83 20.87 -35.60
N GLU A 37 18.44 19.91 -36.25
CA GLU A 37 19.77 20.00 -36.80
C GLU A 37 19.72 19.76 -38.30
N LEU A 38 20.27 20.70 -39.06
CA LEU A 38 20.29 20.70 -40.52
C LEU A 38 21.71 20.47 -41.01
N SER A 39 21.90 19.55 -41.95
CA SER A 39 23.18 19.26 -42.59
C SER A 39 23.04 19.24 -44.10
N ALA A 40 24.09 19.64 -44.81
CA ALA A 40 24.17 19.57 -46.26
C ALA A 40 25.60 19.25 -46.68
N ASP A 41 25.77 18.59 -47.83
CA ASP A 41 27.08 18.31 -48.41
C ASP A 41 27.66 19.52 -49.16
N GLU A 42 26.80 20.46 -49.54
CA GLU A 42 27.14 21.72 -50.21
C GLU A 42 26.77 22.95 -49.36
N PRO A 43 27.44 24.11 -49.55
CA PRO A 43 27.14 25.30 -48.78
C PRO A 43 25.78 25.87 -49.18
N LEU A 44 24.87 26.00 -48.22
CA LEU A 44 23.55 26.61 -48.40
C LEU A 44 23.45 27.91 -47.61
N SER A 45 23.18 29.01 -48.30
CA SER A 45 22.98 30.33 -47.69
C SER A 45 21.50 30.71 -47.70
N GLY A 46 21.02 31.37 -46.64
CA GLY A 46 19.66 31.90 -46.61
C GLY A 46 18.57 30.84 -46.44
N VAL A 47 18.89 29.72 -45.79
CA VAL A 47 17.92 28.64 -45.50
C VAL A 47 16.92 29.17 -44.48
N LYS A 48 15.66 29.35 -44.90
CA LYS A 48 14.57 29.75 -44.01
C LYS A 48 13.96 28.51 -43.40
N VAL A 49 13.76 28.54 -42.08
CA VAL A 49 13.20 27.44 -41.30
C VAL A 49 12.07 28.00 -40.46
N LYS A 50 10.86 27.50 -40.71
CA LYS A 50 9.68 27.78 -39.92
C LYS A 50 9.26 26.52 -39.19
N ILE A 51 9.08 26.63 -37.87
CA ILE A 51 8.59 25.53 -37.03
C ILE A 51 7.37 26.04 -36.28
N ARG A 52 6.27 25.28 -36.32
CA ARG A 52 5.03 25.59 -35.61
C ARG A 52 4.62 24.39 -34.78
N GLY A 53 4.39 24.60 -33.48
CA GLY A 53 3.91 23.57 -32.57
C GLY A 53 2.46 23.80 -32.17
N ASP A 54 1.74 22.72 -31.87
CA ASP A 54 0.37 22.77 -31.36
C ASP A 54 0.27 23.40 -29.95
N ASP A 55 1.40 23.54 -29.26
CA ASP A 55 1.53 24.34 -28.04
C ASP A 55 1.61 25.86 -28.30
N GLY A 56 1.53 26.28 -29.57
CA GLY A 56 1.65 27.66 -30.02
C GLY A 56 3.09 28.15 -30.09
N SER A 57 4.09 27.27 -30.00
CA SER A 57 5.49 27.62 -30.28
C SER A 57 5.69 27.94 -31.75
N GLU A 58 6.37 29.03 -32.05
CA GLU A 58 6.73 29.41 -33.42
C GLU A 58 8.20 29.78 -33.48
N VAL A 59 8.90 29.25 -34.49
CA VAL A 59 10.28 29.58 -34.81
C VAL A 59 10.29 30.03 -36.25
N ASP A 60 10.86 31.21 -36.53
CA ASP A 60 11.16 31.66 -37.88
C ASP A 60 12.61 32.12 -37.88
N LYS A 61 13.49 31.34 -38.52
CA LYS A 61 14.93 31.62 -38.57
C LYS A 61 15.48 31.44 -39.96
N THR A 62 16.42 32.31 -40.31
CA THR A 62 17.25 32.17 -41.50
C THR A 62 18.67 31.76 -41.09
N VAL A 63 19.18 30.67 -41.65
CA VAL A 63 20.50 30.11 -41.31
C VAL A 63 21.34 29.84 -42.55
N ASN A 64 22.66 29.78 -42.35
CA ASN A 64 23.61 29.38 -43.39
C ASN A 64 24.25 28.05 -42.96
N ILE A 65 24.18 27.04 -43.81
CA ILE A 65 24.70 25.69 -43.58
C ILE A 65 26.01 25.55 -44.32
N LYS A 66 27.07 25.11 -43.61
CA LYS A 66 28.38 24.83 -44.20
C LYS A 66 28.51 23.33 -44.46
N PRO A 67 29.20 22.92 -45.54
CA PRO A 67 29.46 21.51 -45.84
C PRO A 67 30.04 20.76 -44.63
N GLY A 68 29.42 19.63 -44.28
CA GLY A 68 29.88 18.76 -43.20
C GLY A 68 29.83 19.37 -41.79
N LYS A 69 29.22 20.55 -41.61
CA LYS A 69 29.01 21.18 -40.29
C LYS A 69 27.51 21.37 -40.03
N PRO A 70 26.89 20.52 -39.22
CA PRO A 70 25.47 20.63 -38.91
C PRO A 70 25.18 21.97 -38.23
N THR A 71 24.06 22.58 -38.61
CA THR A 71 23.55 23.84 -38.05
C THR A 71 22.34 23.53 -37.19
N ARG A 72 22.45 23.84 -35.89
CA ARG A 72 21.39 23.56 -34.91
C ARG A 72 20.51 24.77 -34.67
N ILE A 73 19.21 24.56 -34.75
CA ILE A 73 18.16 25.52 -34.39
C ILE A 73 17.50 25.01 -33.12
N THR A 74 17.43 25.85 -32.10
CA THR A 74 16.82 25.52 -30.81
C THR A 74 15.65 26.43 -30.50
N TRP A 75 14.67 25.89 -29.77
CA TRP A 75 13.52 26.64 -29.24
C TRP A 75 13.05 26.05 -27.91
N LYS A 76 12.34 26.86 -27.11
CA LYS A 76 11.73 26.38 -25.87
C LYS A 76 10.31 25.92 -26.12
N GLN A 77 10.00 24.69 -25.73
CA GLN A 77 8.65 24.15 -25.75
C GLN A 77 7.83 24.76 -24.59
N LYS A 78 6.64 25.27 -24.93
CA LYS A 78 5.79 26.04 -24.01
C LYS A 78 5.06 25.13 -23.03
N LYS A 79 4.46 24.04 -23.52
CA LYS A 79 3.70 23.08 -22.70
C LYS A 79 4.53 21.84 -22.33
N GLY A 80 4.31 21.29 -21.14
CA GLY A 80 4.80 19.96 -20.79
C GLY A 80 4.10 18.85 -21.59
N GLY A 81 4.69 17.66 -21.62
CA GLY A 81 4.18 16.51 -22.36
C GLY A 81 4.56 16.51 -23.85
N ALA A 82 3.88 15.69 -24.63
CA ALA A 82 4.09 15.57 -26.07
C ALA A 82 3.50 16.77 -26.82
N VAL A 83 4.28 17.36 -27.72
CA VAL A 83 3.84 18.41 -28.64
C VAL A 83 4.21 18.01 -30.06
N SER A 84 3.23 18.05 -30.95
CA SER A 84 3.43 17.88 -32.38
C SER A 84 3.87 19.19 -33.03
N TYR A 85 4.87 19.09 -33.89
CA TYR A 85 5.48 20.19 -34.62
C TYR A 85 5.43 19.96 -36.12
N GLU A 86 5.12 21.01 -36.86
CA GLU A 86 5.32 21.09 -38.30
C GLU A 86 6.55 21.95 -38.60
N ILE A 87 7.41 21.47 -39.50
CA ILE A 87 8.58 22.20 -40.00
C ILE A 87 8.44 22.46 -41.49
N GLU A 88 8.75 23.68 -41.91
CA GLU A 88 8.91 24.09 -43.30
C GLU A 88 10.33 24.64 -43.49
N ILE A 89 11.04 24.16 -44.51
CA ILE A 89 12.39 24.57 -44.83
C ILE A 89 12.42 25.02 -46.29
N GLU A 90 12.92 26.22 -46.55
CA GLU A 90 13.05 26.83 -47.88
C GLU A 90 14.52 27.22 -48.12
N ALA A 91 15.11 26.75 -49.21
CA ALA A 91 16.49 27.06 -49.62
C ALA A 91 16.59 27.11 -51.14
N ASN A 92 17.11 28.20 -51.71
CA ASN A 92 17.38 28.34 -53.15
C ASN A 92 16.24 27.83 -54.06
N GLU A 93 15.01 28.29 -53.83
CA GLU A 93 13.77 27.88 -54.54
C GLU A 93 13.29 26.44 -54.30
N ALA A 94 14.04 25.63 -53.54
CA ALA A 94 13.59 24.35 -53.03
C ALA A 94 12.88 24.49 -51.68
N PHE A 95 11.87 23.66 -51.45
CA PHE A 95 11.12 23.60 -50.21
C PHE A 95 10.93 22.14 -49.76
N THR A 96 10.99 21.90 -48.46
CA THR A 96 10.56 20.64 -47.82
C THR A 96 9.75 20.95 -46.57
N SER A 97 8.84 20.05 -46.22
CA SER A 97 8.15 20.08 -44.94
C SER A 97 8.16 18.71 -44.26
N GLY A 98 7.87 18.70 -42.97
CA GLY A 98 7.75 17.49 -42.17
C GLY A 98 6.95 17.73 -40.91
N ALA A 99 6.53 16.63 -40.28
CA ALA A 99 5.93 16.65 -38.96
C ALA A 99 6.77 15.78 -38.03
N PHE A 100 6.90 16.18 -36.77
CA PHE A 100 7.62 15.45 -35.74
C PHE A 100 7.08 15.78 -34.35
N ASP A 101 7.28 14.86 -33.41
CA ASP A 101 6.85 15.04 -32.03
C ASP A 101 8.06 15.25 -31.12
N VAL A 102 7.92 16.18 -30.17
CA VAL A 102 8.88 16.38 -29.09
C VAL A 102 8.15 16.29 -27.76
N VAL A 103 8.70 15.48 -26.85
CA VAL A 103 8.19 15.37 -25.48
C VAL A 103 9.01 16.27 -24.57
N LYS A 104 8.35 17.17 -23.84
CA LYS A 104 8.94 17.89 -22.72
C LYS A 104 8.58 17.15 -21.43
N PRO A 105 9.52 16.41 -20.80
CA PRO A 105 9.22 15.68 -19.58
C PRO A 105 8.66 16.62 -18.52
N VAL A 106 7.53 16.25 -17.92
CA VAL A 106 6.98 16.96 -16.75
C VAL A 106 7.72 16.44 -15.52
N THR A 107 8.63 17.26 -15.02
CA THR A 107 9.51 16.95 -13.87
C THR A 107 9.67 18.18 -12.99
N GLY A 108 9.85 17.97 -11.68
CA GLY A 108 10.09 19.06 -10.73
C GLY A 108 10.41 18.53 -9.34
N GLY A 109 11.01 19.37 -8.49
CA GLY A 109 11.29 19.04 -7.08
C GLY A 109 12.49 18.13 -6.81
N ASP A 110 12.59 17.66 -5.57
CA ASP A 110 13.70 16.85 -5.06
C ASP A 110 13.34 15.36 -5.10
N ARG A 111 14.29 14.53 -5.57
CA ARG A 111 14.22 13.05 -5.54
C ARG A 111 14.36 12.53 -4.11
N LYS A 112 13.30 12.67 -3.31
CA LYS A 112 13.21 12.28 -1.90
C LYS A 112 11.97 11.39 -1.68
N PRO A 113 11.93 10.63 -0.57
CA PRO A 113 10.73 9.90 -0.14
C PRO A 113 9.51 10.81 0.02
N PHE A 114 8.32 10.27 -0.23
CA PHE A 114 7.06 10.92 0.13
C PHE A 114 6.96 11.17 1.63
N THR A 115 6.33 12.28 2.02
CA THR A 115 5.97 12.53 3.41
C THR A 115 4.59 11.97 3.68
N LEU A 116 4.50 10.92 4.50
CA LEU A 116 3.20 10.33 4.88
C LEU A 116 2.42 11.29 5.80
N LEU A 117 1.19 11.58 5.38
CA LEU A 117 0.23 12.40 6.12
C LEU A 117 -0.81 11.56 6.87
N SER A 118 -1.13 10.36 6.38
CA SER A 118 -2.08 9.45 7.03
C SER A 118 -1.54 8.79 8.30
N ASP A 119 -2.41 8.65 9.29
CA ASP A 119 -2.18 7.77 10.44
C ASP A 119 -2.68 6.34 10.17
N ARG A 120 -2.55 5.43 11.14
CA ARG A 120 -3.06 4.06 10.97
C ARG A 120 -4.59 4.03 10.85
N VAL A 121 -5.32 4.90 11.56
CA VAL A 121 -6.79 4.90 11.51
C VAL A 121 -7.26 5.27 10.10
N ASP A 122 -6.59 6.24 9.47
CA ASP A 122 -6.78 6.57 8.06
C ASP A 122 -6.55 5.34 7.16
N ILE A 123 -5.45 4.61 7.36
CA ILE A 123 -5.07 3.48 6.50
C ILE A 123 -5.98 2.25 6.72
N VAL A 124 -6.24 1.86 7.97
CA VAL A 124 -6.93 0.59 8.29
C VAL A 124 -8.44 0.76 8.35
N ASP A 125 -8.93 1.84 8.98
CA ASP A 125 -10.35 2.01 9.25
C ASP A 125 -11.07 2.88 8.22
N ARG A 126 -10.34 3.82 7.60
CA ARG A 126 -10.87 4.67 6.52
C ARG A 126 -10.37 4.24 5.13
N GLN A 127 -9.51 3.23 5.07
CA GLN A 127 -8.97 2.64 3.83
C GLN A 127 -8.46 3.67 2.84
N LYS A 128 -7.68 4.63 3.36
CA LYS A 128 -7.09 5.71 2.57
C LYS A 128 -5.70 6.10 3.05
N ILE A 129 -4.90 6.55 2.11
CA ILE A 129 -3.51 6.93 2.34
C ILE A 129 -3.18 8.24 1.63
N ARG A 130 -2.61 9.18 2.39
CA ARG A 130 -2.28 10.54 1.95
C ARG A 130 -0.80 10.82 2.08
N TYR A 131 -0.28 11.54 1.09
CA TYR A 131 1.11 11.94 1.01
C TYR A 131 1.25 13.39 0.59
N GLU A 132 2.34 14.02 1.02
CA GLU A 132 2.95 15.17 0.36
C GLU A 132 4.14 14.67 -0.47
N THR A 133 4.23 15.07 -1.74
CA THR A 133 5.32 14.67 -2.63
C THR A 133 6.41 15.72 -2.74
N PRO A 134 7.70 15.36 -2.65
CA PRO A 134 8.79 16.31 -2.85
C PRO A 134 9.16 16.53 -4.33
N PHE A 135 8.61 15.73 -5.25
CA PHE A 135 8.82 15.84 -6.70
C PHE A 135 7.50 15.78 -7.48
N THR A 136 7.49 16.28 -8.71
CA THR A 136 6.31 16.23 -9.57
C THR A 136 6.02 14.80 -9.99
N ILE A 137 4.79 14.34 -9.78
CA ILE A 137 4.31 12.99 -10.11
C ILE A 137 3.35 13.10 -11.29
N THR A 138 3.57 12.31 -12.34
CA THR A 138 2.69 12.20 -13.52
C THR A 138 1.88 10.91 -13.55
N ASN A 139 2.32 9.88 -12.83
CA ASN A 139 1.56 8.67 -12.61
C ASN A 139 1.70 8.19 -11.16
N ARG A 140 0.64 7.57 -10.63
CA ARG A 140 0.65 6.94 -9.32
C ARG A 140 -0.09 5.62 -9.34
N GLU A 141 0.45 4.63 -8.66
CA GLU A 141 -0.07 3.28 -8.57
C GLU A 141 -0.26 2.89 -7.10
N LEU A 142 -1.45 2.38 -6.76
CA LEU A 142 -1.77 1.78 -5.47
C LEU A 142 -1.88 0.27 -5.64
N GLN A 143 -1.21 -0.47 -4.76
CA GLN A 143 -1.38 -1.91 -4.63
C GLN A 143 -1.65 -2.25 -3.16
N VAL A 144 -2.77 -2.91 -2.87
CA VAL A 144 -3.15 -3.34 -1.52
C VAL A 144 -3.17 -4.85 -1.48
N TYR A 145 -2.52 -5.43 -0.47
CA TYR A 145 -2.38 -6.87 -0.29
C TYR A 145 -3.02 -7.31 1.02
N ASN A 146 -3.67 -8.47 1.02
CA ASN A 146 -4.25 -9.07 2.22
C ASN A 146 -3.23 -9.95 2.99
N THR A 147 -3.66 -10.54 4.12
CA THR A 147 -2.83 -11.43 4.95
C THR A 147 -2.44 -12.76 4.29
N ASP A 148 -3.07 -13.13 3.18
CA ASP A 148 -2.68 -14.27 2.36
C ASP A 148 -1.62 -13.91 1.32
N GLY A 149 -1.33 -12.61 1.16
CA GLY A 149 -0.42 -12.09 0.15
C GLY A 149 -1.07 -11.83 -1.20
N ASP A 150 -2.39 -11.98 -1.30
CA ASP A 150 -3.13 -11.71 -2.53
C ASP A 150 -3.33 -10.21 -2.72
N LEU A 151 -3.24 -9.76 -3.97
CA LEU A 151 -3.53 -8.39 -4.37
C LEU A 151 -5.05 -8.17 -4.37
N VAL A 152 -5.55 -7.37 -3.43
CA VAL A 152 -6.98 -7.07 -3.28
C VAL A 152 -7.42 -5.79 -3.97
N THR A 153 -6.48 -4.87 -4.23
CA THR A 153 -6.77 -3.64 -4.96
C THR A 153 -5.54 -3.22 -5.74
N GLU A 154 -5.74 -2.89 -7.01
CA GLU A 154 -4.75 -2.27 -7.88
C GLU A 154 -5.40 -1.07 -8.57
N GLU A 155 -4.79 0.10 -8.48
CA GLU A 155 -5.29 1.32 -9.10
C GLU A 155 -4.13 2.09 -9.71
N LEU A 156 -4.24 2.45 -10.98
CA LEU A 156 -3.29 3.32 -11.68
C LEU A 156 -3.97 4.63 -12.07
N VAL A 157 -3.41 5.75 -11.63
CA VAL A 157 -3.83 7.10 -12.01
C VAL A 157 -2.69 7.75 -12.80
N ALA A 158 -2.95 8.13 -14.05
CA ALA A 158 -1.93 8.66 -14.98
C ALA A 158 -2.39 9.93 -15.72
N ASP A 159 -3.58 10.44 -15.41
CA ASP A 159 -4.21 11.61 -15.99
C ASP A 159 -4.10 12.86 -15.12
N GLU A 160 -3.65 12.72 -13.87
CA GLU A 160 -3.49 13.80 -12.90
C GLU A 160 -2.02 14.02 -12.53
N VAL A 161 -1.52 15.23 -12.82
CA VAL A 161 -0.19 15.67 -12.40
C VAL A 161 -0.28 16.29 -11.01
N VAL A 162 0.57 15.83 -10.09
CA VAL A 162 0.74 16.40 -8.75
C VAL A 162 2.10 17.09 -8.71
N GLU A 163 2.11 18.41 -8.63
CA GLU A 163 3.35 19.18 -8.58
C GLU A 163 4.15 18.94 -7.29
N ALA A 164 5.46 19.18 -7.33
CA ALA A 164 6.30 19.13 -6.13
C ALA A 164 5.77 20.03 -5.00
N GLY A 165 5.71 19.49 -3.79
CA GLY A 165 5.08 20.10 -2.62
C GLY A 165 3.55 19.93 -2.57
N GLY A 166 2.95 19.30 -3.59
CA GLY A 166 1.54 18.95 -3.63
C GLY A 166 1.20 17.75 -2.75
N GLU A 167 -0.07 17.64 -2.41
CA GLU A 167 -0.62 16.48 -1.70
C GLU A 167 -1.43 15.60 -2.64
N PHE A 168 -1.43 14.30 -2.39
CA PHE A 168 -2.30 13.35 -3.07
C PHE A 168 -2.85 12.29 -2.12
N GLU A 169 -4.03 11.77 -2.44
CA GLU A 169 -4.72 10.71 -1.70
C GLU A 169 -4.94 9.52 -2.64
N MET A 170 -4.81 8.31 -2.10
CA MET A 170 -5.29 7.08 -2.71
C MET A 170 -6.18 6.35 -1.71
N SER A 171 -7.24 5.70 -2.18
CA SER A 171 -8.21 5.03 -1.33
C SER A 171 -8.62 3.71 -1.92
N TRP A 172 -8.97 2.75 -1.06
CA TRP A 172 -9.46 1.45 -1.46
C TRP A 172 -10.71 1.10 -0.64
N ASN A 173 -11.39 0.04 -1.05
CA ASN A 173 -12.51 -0.51 -0.29
C ASN A 173 -12.49 -2.04 -0.36
N THR A 174 -12.17 -2.69 0.76
CA THR A 174 -12.12 -4.14 0.89
C THR A 174 -12.60 -4.59 2.27
N SER A 175 -13.30 -5.72 2.31
CA SER A 175 -13.61 -6.43 3.56
C SER A 175 -12.44 -7.26 4.08
N ASP A 176 -11.41 -7.47 3.26
CA ASP A 176 -10.23 -8.25 3.62
C ASP A 176 -9.35 -7.54 4.64
N GLU A 177 -8.56 -8.33 5.37
CA GLU A 177 -7.57 -7.80 6.29
C GLU A 177 -6.35 -7.29 5.53
N VAL A 178 -6.17 -5.97 5.50
CA VAL A 178 -5.04 -5.32 4.84
C VAL A 178 -3.74 -5.64 5.57
N PHE A 179 -2.82 -6.28 4.84
CA PHE A 179 -1.50 -6.63 5.32
C PHE A 179 -0.44 -5.60 4.88
N MET A 180 -0.47 -5.23 3.60
CA MET A 180 0.52 -4.34 3.00
C MET A 180 -0.13 -3.39 1.99
N VAL A 181 0.35 -2.15 1.95
CA VAL A 181 -0.05 -1.12 1.00
C VAL A 181 1.20 -0.60 0.32
N LYS A 182 1.26 -0.65 -1.00
CA LYS A 182 2.33 -0.04 -1.81
C LYS A 182 1.75 1.12 -2.59
N VAL A 183 2.43 2.26 -2.52
CA VAL A 183 2.11 3.44 -3.31
C VAL A 183 3.34 3.85 -4.08
N THR A 184 3.26 3.77 -5.41
CA THR A 184 4.33 4.15 -6.32
C THR A 184 3.93 5.45 -7.00
N GLY A 185 4.82 6.44 -7.05
CA GLY A 185 4.64 7.63 -7.88
C GLY A 185 5.83 7.82 -8.81
N GLY A 186 5.56 8.07 -10.08
CA GLY A 186 6.55 8.26 -11.13
C GLY A 186 6.41 9.60 -11.86
N ASP A 187 7.49 10.02 -12.50
CA ASP A 187 7.55 11.19 -13.39
C ASP A 187 7.88 10.80 -14.84
N ASP A 188 7.80 11.76 -15.76
CA ASP A 188 8.08 11.51 -17.19
C ASP A 188 9.57 11.30 -17.51
N SER A 189 10.46 11.53 -16.55
CA SER A 189 11.89 11.18 -16.69
C SER A 189 12.16 9.70 -16.45
N GLY A 190 11.14 8.95 -15.98
CA GLY A 190 11.26 7.57 -15.56
C GLY A 190 11.76 7.41 -14.12
N TYR A 191 11.89 8.51 -13.37
CA TYR A 191 12.14 8.41 -11.93
C TYR A 191 10.85 7.99 -11.24
N SER A 192 10.95 7.07 -10.29
CA SER A 192 9.83 6.68 -9.43
C SER A 192 10.29 6.46 -8.00
N TYR A 193 9.36 6.64 -7.07
CA TYR A 193 9.53 6.27 -5.68
C TYR A 193 8.35 5.39 -5.25
N THR A 194 8.65 4.31 -4.54
CA THR A 194 7.65 3.41 -3.97
C THR A 194 7.73 3.46 -2.46
N ASP A 195 6.62 3.83 -1.83
CA ASP A 195 6.41 3.69 -0.40
C ASP A 195 5.66 2.39 -0.10
N THR A 196 6.20 1.56 0.80
CA THR A 196 5.57 0.31 1.21
C THR A 196 5.22 0.39 2.69
N ARG A 197 3.94 0.25 3.03
CA ARG A 197 3.43 0.30 4.41
C ARG A 197 2.89 -1.05 4.82
N VAL A 198 3.21 -1.46 6.05
CA VAL A 198 2.70 -2.70 6.65
C VAL A 198 1.90 -2.32 7.90
N PRO A 199 0.58 -2.03 7.76
CA PRO A 199 -0.27 -1.68 8.89
C PRO A 199 -0.60 -2.87 9.81
N TRP A 200 -0.19 -4.09 9.43
CA TRP A 200 -0.42 -5.32 10.16
C TRP A 200 0.14 -5.26 11.60
N ALA A 201 -0.78 -5.30 12.55
CA ALA A 201 -0.56 -5.47 13.96
C ALA A 201 -1.78 -6.17 14.55
N VAL A 202 -1.55 -7.24 15.30
CA VAL A 202 -2.58 -8.14 15.82
C VAL A 202 -2.50 -8.17 17.34
N ASP A 203 -3.60 -7.84 17.99
CA ASP A 203 -3.79 -8.19 19.39
C ASP A 203 -4.21 -9.65 19.46
N ILE A 204 -3.46 -10.47 20.18
CA ILE A 204 -3.76 -11.89 20.31
C ILE A 204 -4.80 -12.04 21.43
N PRO A 205 -6.08 -12.35 21.12
CA PRO A 205 -7.07 -12.61 22.14
C PRO A 205 -6.68 -13.89 22.89
N HIS A 206 -6.83 -13.87 24.21
CA HIS A 206 -6.41 -14.98 25.05
C HIS A 206 -7.23 -15.05 26.33
N THR A 207 -7.18 -16.22 26.96
CA THR A 207 -7.72 -16.44 28.30
C THR A 207 -6.66 -16.05 29.33
N GLU A 208 -7.06 -15.27 30.34
CA GLU A 208 -6.13 -14.78 31.36
C GLU A 208 -5.59 -15.90 32.25
N VAL A 209 -4.27 -15.90 32.41
CA VAL A 209 -3.54 -16.88 33.22
C VAL A 209 -3.61 -16.49 34.69
N ASN A 210 -4.10 -17.40 35.53
CA ASN A 210 -4.08 -17.17 36.97
C ASN A 210 -2.73 -17.60 37.57
N PHE A 211 -2.06 -16.65 38.21
CA PHE A 211 -0.86 -16.91 38.99
C PHE A 211 -1.20 -17.00 40.47
N ASP A 212 -0.46 -17.84 41.21
CA ASP A 212 -0.49 -17.79 42.67
C ASP A 212 -0.08 -16.40 43.18
N SER A 213 -0.57 -16.04 44.37
CA SER A 213 -0.23 -14.77 45.01
C SER A 213 1.30 -14.60 45.14
N GLY A 214 1.81 -13.45 44.67
CA GLY A 214 3.23 -13.13 44.67
C GLY A 214 4.11 -13.97 43.73
N LYS A 215 3.53 -14.90 42.95
CA LYS A 215 4.28 -15.75 42.01
C LYS A 215 4.06 -15.33 40.56
N SER A 216 4.99 -15.79 39.72
CA SER A 216 4.97 -15.60 38.26
C SER A 216 5.07 -16.92 37.48
N GLU A 217 5.11 -18.05 38.16
CA GLU A 217 5.15 -19.36 37.53
C GLU A 217 3.76 -19.76 37.03
N ILE A 218 3.69 -20.20 35.77
CA ILE A 218 2.46 -20.71 35.15
C ILE A 218 2.21 -22.12 35.71
N LYS A 219 1.05 -22.33 36.33
CA LYS A 219 0.68 -23.64 36.87
C LYS A 219 0.23 -24.57 35.76
N LYS A 220 0.35 -25.88 36.00
CA LYS A 220 -0.01 -26.91 35.00
C LYS A 220 -1.49 -26.89 34.61
N ASP A 221 -2.37 -26.56 35.54
CA ASP A 221 -3.82 -26.39 35.32
C ASP A 221 -4.17 -25.10 34.57
N GLU A 222 -3.23 -24.16 34.45
CA GLU A 222 -3.37 -22.90 33.72
C GLU A 222 -2.61 -22.91 32.37
N GLU A 223 -1.77 -23.94 32.13
CA GLU A 223 -0.94 -24.05 30.92
C GLU A 223 -1.76 -24.02 29.63
N TRP A 224 -2.96 -24.63 29.63
CA TRP A 224 -3.82 -24.70 28.46
C TRP A 224 -4.19 -23.31 27.92
N LYS A 225 -4.37 -22.30 28.79
CA LYS A 225 -4.71 -20.93 28.38
C LYS A 225 -3.58 -20.27 27.59
N VAL A 226 -2.34 -20.50 28.01
CA VAL A 226 -1.15 -20.00 27.30
C VAL A 226 -0.89 -20.81 26.05
N ALA A 227 -1.19 -22.11 26.05
CA ALA A 227 -1.10 -22.95 24.87
C ALA A 227 -2.09 -22.52 23.77
N GLU A 228 -3.32 -22.12 24.12
CA GLU A 228 -4.29 -21.55 23.19
C GLU A 228 -3.76 -20.24 22.56
N ALA A 229 -3.26 -19.32 23.40
CA ALA A 229 -2.66 -18.07 22.90
C ALA A 229 -1.43 -18.32 22.02
N PHE A 230 -0.62 -19.32 22.37
CA PHE A 230 0.52 -19.74 21.55
C PHE A 230 0.07 -20.27 20.18
N ALA A 231 -1.03 -21.02 20.13
CA ALA A 231 -1.58 -21.49 18.87
C ALA A 231 -1.95 -20.32 17.97
N VAL A 232 -2.67 -19.33 18.50
CA VAL A 232 -3.01 -18.11 17.76
C VAL A 232 -1.76 -17.38 17.26
N LEU A 233 -0.77 -17.16 18.15
CA LEU A 233 0.50 -16.53 17.81
C LEU A 233 1.16 -17.17 16.59
N VAL A 234 1.34 -18.50 16.60
CA VAL A 234 2.08 -19.18 15.52
C VAL A 234 1.30 -19.24 14.21
N HIS A 235 -0.04 -19.21 14.24
CA HIS A 235 -0.84 -19.04 13.04
C HIS A 235 -0.69 -17.65 12.43
N GLU A 236 -0.68 -16.60 13.25
CA GLU A 236 -0.44 -15.24 12.78
C GLU A 236 0.98 -15.04 12.24
N LEU A 237 1.99 -15.67 12.87
CA LEU A 237 3.34 -15.71 12.30
C LEU A 237 3.39 -16.45 10.96
N ALA A 238 2.65 -17.54 10.79
CA ALA A 238 2.61 -18.28 9.53
C ALA A 238 1.92 -17.48 8.41
N LYS A 239 0.92 -16.65 8.73
CA LYS A 239 0.33 -15.70 7.77
C LYS A 239 1.35 -14.65 7.34
N LEU A 240 2.13 -14.10 8.28
CA LEU A 240 3.23 -13.19 7.95
C LEU A 240 4.26 -13.87 7.03
N ASP A 241 4.63 -15.12 7.29
CA ASP A 241 5.55 -15.88 6.43
C ASP A 241 4.98 -16.02 5.00
N LYS A 242 3.70 -16.39 4.88
CA LYS A 242 3.00 -16.51 3.58
C LYS A 242 2.95 -15.18 2.83
N ALA A 243 2.60 -14.11 3.53
CA ALA A 243 2.52 -12.79 2.92
C ALA A 243 3.91 -12.27 2.48
N ASN A 244 4.96 -12.51 3.28
CA ASN A 244 6.35 -12.23 2.89
C ASN A 244 6.75 -13.00 1.64
N GLU A 245 6.41 -14.29 1.54
CA GLU A 245 6.71 -15.09 0.36
C GLU A 245 6.00 -14.55 -0.90
N ALA A 246 4.71 -14.24 -0.78
CA ALA A 246 3.90 -13.73 -1.89
C ALA A 246 4.41 -12.39 -2.44
N VAL A 247 4.90 -11.51 -1.56
CA VAL A 247 5.35 -10.15 -1.93
C VAL A 247 6.88 -10.04 -2.02
N ASN A 248 7.59 -11.16 -1.92
CA ASN A 248 9.04 -11.25 -1.86
C ASN A 248 9.65 -10.29 -0.81
N GLY A 249 8.97 -10.18 0.33
CA GLY A 249 9.32 -9.36 1.50
C GLY A 249 10.22 -10.10 2.50
N ASN A 250 10.79 -9.34 3.43
CA ASN A 250 11.64 -9.86 4.51
C ASN A 250 11.26 -9.24 5.86
N LEU A 251 9.97 -9.20 6.16
CA LEU A 251 9.45 -8.63 7.40
C LEU A 251 9.60 -9.61 8.54
N SER A 252 10.13 -9.14 9.67
CA SER A 252 10.25 -9.93 10.90
C SER A 252 9.23 -9.48 11.94
N ALA A 253 8.43 -10.41 12.44
CA ALA A 253 7.52 -10.16 13.54
C ALA A 253 8.25 -9.91 14.86
N GLN A 254 7.62 -9.09 15.68
CA GLN A 254 7.99 -8.75 17.04
C GLN A 254 6.75 -8.91 17.93
N LEU A 255 6.87 -9.78 18.94
CA LEU A 255 5.84 -10.02 19.94
C LEU A 255 6.13 -9.17 21.18
N TYR A 256 5.10 -8.48 21.66
CA TYR A 256 5.15 -7.60 22.82
C TYR A 256 4.16 -8.06 23.86
N ILE A 257 4.65 -8.40 25.05
CA ILE A 257 3.84 -8.90 26.16
C ILE A 257 3.84 -7.91 27.31
N VAL A 258 2.68 -7.38 27.66
CA VAL A 258 2.50 -6.49 28.80
C VAL A 258 1.78 -7.24 29.92
N GLY A 259 2.30 -7.17 31.14
CA GLY A 259 1.62 -7.65 32.34
C GLY A 259 1.00 -6.50 33.14
N TYR A 260 -0.15 -6.76 33.76
CA TYR A 260 -0.83 -5.84 34.66
C TYR A 260 -1.14 -6.53 36.00
N THR A 261 -1.40 -5.71 37.02
CA THR A 261 -1.91 -6.16 38.32
C THR A 261 -3.14 -5.33 38.70
N ASP A 262 -3.87 -5.80 39.71
CA ASP A 262 -4.81 -4.96 40.46
C ASP A 262 -4.05 -3.95 41.35
N THR A 263 -4.79 -3.17 42.14
CA THR A 263 -4.22 -2.14 43.03
C THR A 263 -3.90 -2.66 44.44
N VAL A 264 -3.89 -4.00 44.64
CA VAL A 264 -3.59 -4.59 45.95
C VAL A 264 -2.08 -4.61 46.18
N GLY A 265 -1.63 -3.93 47.23
CA GLY A 265 -0.23 -3.91 47.66
C GLY A 265 0.51 -2.64 47.26
N LYS A 266 1.84 -2.72 47.17
CA LYS A 266 2.68 -1.57 46.81
C LYS A 266 2.86 -1.52 45.29
N ALA A 267 2.66 -0.34 44.70
CA ALA A 267 2.86 -0.11 43.27
C ALA A 267 4.24 -0.57 42.74
N SER A 268 5.31 -0.44 43.54
CA SER A 268 6.65 -0.93 43.16
C SER A 268 6.74 -2.45 43.04
N ASP A 269 6.03 -3.16 43.90
CA ASP A 269 6.02 -4.62 43.94
C ASP A 269 5.12 -5.16 42.82
N ASN A 270 3.97 -4.50 42.60
CA ASN A 270 3.07 -4.75 41.50
C ASN A 270 3.71 -4.56 40.12
N LYS A 271 4.57 -3.54 39.95
CA LYS A 271 5.36 -3.38 38.74
C LYS A 271 6.36 -4.52 38.51
N LYS A 272 7.05 -4.98 39.55
CA LYS A 272 7.99 -6.11 39.44
C LYS A 272 7.26 -7.42 39.15
N LEU A 273 6.12 -7.64 39.80
CA LEU A 273 5.31 -8.85 39.68
C LEU A 273 4.70 -8.98 38.28
N SER A 274 4.08 -7.92 37.77
CA SER A 274 3.56 -7.89 36.40
C SER A 274 4.65 -8.15 35.35
N GLU A 275 5.83 -7.56 35.51
CA GLU A 275 6.95 -7.79 34.59
C GLU A 275 7.41 -9.26 34.64
N ALA A 276 7.53 -9.85 35.83
CA ALA A 276 7.92 -11.25 36.00
C ALA A 276 6.88 -12.22 35.38
N ARG A 277 5.59 -11.90 35.50
CA ARG A 277 4.50 -12.66 34.85
C ARG A 277 4.56 -12.56 33.33
N ALA A 278 4.71 -11.34 32.80
CA ALA A 278 4.89 -11.11 31.36
C ALA A 278 6.11 -11.87 30.81
N LYS A 279 7.24 -11.85 31.55
CA LYS A 279 8.44 -12.62 31.21
C LYS A 279 8.19 -14.13 31.19
N SER A 280 7.39 -14.64 32.11
CA SER A 280 7.11 -16.08 32.20
C SER A 280 6.26 -16.56 31.03
N ILE A 281 5.29 -15.77 30.59
CA ILE A 281 4.53 -16.01 29.36
C ILE A 281 5.44 -15.91 28.12
N ALA A 282 6.26 -14.87 28.05
CA ALA A 282 7.23 -14.70 26.95
C ALA A 282 8.18 -15.90 26.85
N LYS A 283 8.67 -16.39 27.99
CA LYS A 283 9.51 -17.58 28.07
C LYS A 283 8.75 -18.83 27.64
N TYR A 284 7.47 -18.96 27.99
CA TYR A 284 6.65 -20.07 27.51
C TYR A 284 6.59 -20.10 25.97
N PHE A 285 6.26 -18.99 25.32
CA PHE A 285 6.21 -18.91 23.86
C PHE A 285 7.57 -19.17 23.21
N TYR A 286 8.65 -18.64 23.79
CA TYR A 286 10.01 -18.92 23.35
C TYR A 286 10.38 -20.41 23.49
N ASP A 287 10.05 -21.04 24.62
CA ASP A 287 10.39 -22.45 24.83
C ASP A 287 9.54 -23.39 23.95
N ARG A 288 8.36 -22.94 23.48
CA ARG A 288 7.43 -23.73 22.64
C ARG A 288 7.67 -23.63 21.14
N GLY A 289 8.55 -22.73 20.68
CA GLY A 289 8.94 -22.69 19.27
C GLY A 289 8.56 -21.42 18.51
N ALA A 290 8.08 -20.34 19.16
CA ALA A 290 7.83 -19.05 18.49
C ALA A 290 9.09 -18.57 17.75
N TRP A 291 8.94 -18.06 16.52
CA TRP A 291 10.06 -17.69 15.65
C TRP A 291 10.18 -16.18 15.39
N CYS A 292 9.63 -15.37 16.29
CA CYS A 292 9.72 -13.91 16.27
C CYS A 292 10.64 -13.38 17.37
N GLU A 293 10.99 -12.10 17.27
CA GLU A 293 11.57 -11.36 18.39
C GLU A 293 10.54 -11.21 19.50
N ILE A 294 10.93 -11.40 20.76
CA ILE A 294 9.99 -11.34 21.90
C ILE A 294 10.44 -10.28 22.91
N HIS A 295 9.53 -9.39 23.25
CA HIS A 295 9.67 -8.34 24.26
C HIS A 295 8.63 -8.50 25.35
N TYR A 296 8.98 -8.07 26.55
CA TYR A 296 8.06 -8.05 27.68
C TYR A 296 8.23 -6.78 28.53
N ALA A 297 7.16 -6.39 29.22
CA ALA A 297 7.15 -5.27 30.15
C ALA A 297 6.08 -5.46 31.24
N GLY A 298 6.29 -4.85 32.39
CA GLY A 298 5.29 -4.78 33.47
C GLY A 298 4.77 -3.35 33.64
N MET A 299 3.45 -3.19 33.61
CA MET A 299 2.78 -1.92 33.89
C MET A 299 2.36 -1.78 35.37
N GLY A 300 2.33 -2.90 36.11
CA GLY A 300 1.77 -2.93 37.46
C GLY A 300 0.31 -2.48 37.42
N GLU A 301 0.01 -1.47 38.24
CA GLU A 301 -1.33 -0.89 38.39
C GLU A 301 -1.62 0.22 37.36
N LYS A 302 -0.68 0.52 36.44
CA LYS A 302 -0.89 1.53 35.39
C LYS A 302 -1.68 0.92 34.24
N GLY A 303 -2.63 1.69 33.70
CA GLY A 303 -3.48 1.22 32.60
C GLY A 303 -4.45 0.13 33.06
N LEU A 304 -5.19 0.38 34.14
CA LEU A 304 -6.24 -0.52 34.62
C LEU A 304 -7.29 -0.75 33.52
N ALA A 305 -7.80 -1.97 33.42
CA ALA A 305 -8.94 -2.26 32.56
C ALA A 305 -10.23 -1.69 33.15
N VAL A 306 -10.32 -1.72 34.48
CA VAL A 306 -11.40 -1.15 35.27
C VAL A 306 -10.78 -0.20 36.27
N GLU A 307 -11.14 1.08 36.19
CA GLU A 307 -10.70 2.08 37.15
C GLU A 307 -11.17 1.70 38.56
N THR A 308 -10.20 1.56 39.47
CA THR A 308 -10.42 1.18 40.87
C THR A 308 -9.62 2.10 41.78
N GLY A 309 -10.09 2.28 43.02
CA GLY A 309 -9.29 2.92 44.06
C GLY A 309 -8.10 2.05 44.50
N ASP A 310 -7.27 2.58 45.39
CA ASP A 310 -6.14 1.85 45.97
C ASP A 310 -6.61 0.63 46.77
N SER A 311 -5.83 -0.46 46.73
CA SER A 311 -6.07 -1.70 47.48
C SER A 311 -7.38 -2.42 47.15
N VAL A 312 -7.82 -2.37 45.89
CA VAL A 312 -9.01 -3.07 45.39
C VAL A 312 -8.59 -4.31 44.61
N ASP A 313 -9.10 -5.46 45.04
CA ASP A 313 -8.98 -6.73 44.32
C ASP A 313 -9.98 -6.75 43.16
N GLU A 314 -9.48 -6.54 41.94
CA GLU A 314 -10.26 -6.62 40.71
C GLU A 314 -9.58 -7.59 39.73
N VAL A 315 -10.23 -8.74 39.52
CA VAL A 315 -9.72 -9.84 38.69
C VAL A 315 -9.44 -9.38 37.27
N ARG A 316 -10.28 -8.50 36.70
CA ARG A 316 -10.12 -7.99 35.33
C ARG A 316 -8.86 -7.14 35.15
N ASN A 317 -8.31 -6.58 36.23
CA ASN A 317 -7.06 -5.84 36.18
C ASN A 317 -5.82 -6.76 36.21
N ARG A 318 -5.97 -8.02 36.67
CA ARG A 318 -4.93 -9.05 36.60
C ARG A 318 -4.93 -9.72 35.23
N ARG A 319 -4.43 -8.99 34.24
CA ARG A 319 -4.43 -9.42 32.84
C ARG A 319 -3.06 -9.34 32.19
N ALA A 320 -2.96 -9.88 30.98
CA ALA A 320 -1.86 -9.59 30.07
C ALA A 320 -2.38 -9.05 28.72
N LEU A 321 -1.48 -8.44 27.96
CA LEU A 321 -1.75 -7.96 26.61
C LEU A 321 -0.64 -8.48 25.69
N TYR A 322 -1.02 -9.10 24.58
CA TYR A 322 -0.11 -9.69 23.60
C TYR A 322 -0.30 -8.98 22.27
N ILE A 323 0.69 -8.20 21.85
CA ILE A 323 0.66 -7.45 20.58
C ILE A 323 1.71 -8.06 19.67
N LEU A 324 1.30 -8.55 18.52
CA LEU A 324 2.17 -9.04 17.46
C LEU A 324 2.19 -8.04 16.32
N GLY A 325 3.36 -7.64 15.85
CA GLY A 325 3.46 -6.77 14.68
C GLY A 325 4.87 -6.75 14.12
N VAL A 326 5.07 -6.03 13.02
CA VAL A 326 6.41 -5.83 12.43
C VAL A 326 7.19 -4.69 13.10
N GLN A 327 6.58 -4.01 14.07
CA GLN A 327 7.13 -2.84 14.73
C GLN A 327 6.79 -2.77 16.20
N LYS A 328 7.54 -1.91 16.87
CA LYS A 328 7.36 -1.62 18.28
C LYS A 328 6.09 -0.80 18.52
N PRO A 329 5.23 -1.21 19.46
CA PRO A 329 3.98 -0.54 19.71
C PRO A 329 4.20 0.85 20.30
N ALA A 330 3.37 1.81 19.88
CA ALA A 330 3.38 3.16 20.43
C ALA A 330 3.01 3.12 21.92
N GLY A 331 3.74 3.87 22.76
CA GLY A 331 3.44 3.94 24.18
C GLY A 331 2.27 4.87 24.47
N GLY A 332 1.48 4.55 25.49
CA GLY A 332 0.30 5.32 25.89
C GLY A 332 -0.83 4.44 26.42
N GLY A 333 -1.64 4.97 27.35
CA GLY A 333 -2.77 4.25 27.93
C GLY A 333 -2.34 2.93 28.58
N GLN A 334 -2.71 1.82 27.92
CA GLN A 334 -2.36 0.46 28.37
C GLN A 334 -0.95 0.03 27.93
N VAL A 335 -0.35 0.64 26.91
CA VAL A 335 0.99 0.25 26.41
C VAL A 335 2.09 1.02 27.14
N PRO A 336 3.16 0.35 27.62
CA PRO A 336 4.26 1.03 28.30
C PRO A 336 5.05 1.95 27.36
N SER A 337 5.81 2.88 27.94
CA SER A 337 6.70 3.76 27.18
C SER A 337 7.79 2.98 26.44
N GLN A 338 8.28 3.53 25.33
CA GLN A 338 9.27 2.89 24.45
C GLN A 338 10.51 2.33 25.17
N GLY A 339 10.99 2.99 26.23
CA GLY A 339 12.16 2.57 27.00
C GLY A 339 11.91 1.49 28.05
N SER A 340 10.65 1.08 28.27
CA SER A 340 10.30 0.11 29.32
C SER A 340 10.38 -1.35 28.86
N TRP A 341 10.45 -1.57 27.55
CA TRP A 341 10.49 -2.90 26.96
C TRP A 341 11.81 -3.62 27.22
N LYS A 342 11.73 -4.88 27.63
CA LYS A 342 12.87 -5.78 27.79
C LYS A 342 12.81 -6.86 26.73
N LYS A 343 13.89 -7.01 25.97
CA LYS A 343 14.04 -8.07 24.97
C LYS A 343 14.35 -9.39 25.66
N LEU A 344 13.61 -10.44 25.31
CA LEU A 344 13.84 -11.81 25.76
C LEU A 344 14.69 -12.60 24.75
N SER A 345 14.35 -12.50 23.46
CA SER A 345 14.97 -13.30 22.39
C SER A 345 14.93 -12.59 21.05
N ASP A 346 15.92 -12.87 20.20
CA ASP A 346 15.92 -12.50 18.78
C ASP A 346 15.01 -13.42 17.95
N VAL A 347 14.75 -12.99 16.71
CA VAL A 347 14.15 -13.82 15.66
C VAL A 347 14.98 -15.09 15.47
N ARG A 348 14.32 -16.23 15.23
CA ARG A 348 14.99 -17.52 14.97
C ARG A 348 14.27 -18.28 13.86
N PRO A 349 14.85 -19.33 13.28
CA PRO A 349 14.16 -20.15 12.31
C PRO A 349 12.93 -20.84 12.90
N ARG A 350 11.90 -21.04 12.06
CA ARG A 350 10.70 -21.80 12.42
C ARG A 350 11.06 -23.26 12.73
N MET A 351 10.73 -23.71 13.93
CA MET A 351 10.97 -25.08 14.40
C MET A 351 9.73 -25.99 14.28
N LEU A 352 8.55 -25.40 14.07
CA LEU A 352 7.26 -26.10 14.03
C LEU A 352 6.89 -26.51 12.61
N ASN A 353 6.97 -27.81 12.32
CA ASN A 353 6.52 -28.38 11.05
C ASN A 353 5.00 -28.40 10.92
N LYS A 354 4.29 -28.71 12.01
CA LYS A 354 2.82 -28.69 12.09
C LYS A 354 2.40 -27.66 13.12
N LEU A 355 1.50 -26.76 12.72
CA LEU A 355 0.91 -25.79 13.64
C LEU A 355 -0.10 -26.48 14.57
N PRO A 356 -0.21 -26.06 15.84
CA PRO A 356 -1.28 -26.51 16.73
C PRO A 356 -2.65 -26.11 16.17
N GLU A 357 -3.70 -26.80 16.60
CA GLU A 357 -5.07 -26.46 16.23
C GLU A 357 -5.47 -25.13 16.86
N LEU A 358 -6.24 -24.32 16.11
CA LEU A 358 -6.75 -23.07 16.63
C LEU A 358 -7.88 -23.33 17.64
N PRO A 359 -7.95 -22.57 18.75
CA PRO A 359 -9.08 -22.63 19.66
C PRO A 359 -10.38 -22.25 18.94
N GLU A 360 -11.49 -22.96 19.22
CA GLU A 360 -12.80 -22.64 18.62
C GLU A 360 -13.24 -21.20 18.90
N SER A 361 -12.90 -20.67 20.09
CA SER A 361 -13.16 -19.29 20.49
C SER A 361 -12.50 -18.30 19.55
N TYR A 362 -11.28 -18.59 19.09
CA TYR A 362 -10.55 -17.75 18.16
C TYR A 362 -11.11 -17.81 16.74
N VAL A 363 -11.50 -18.99 16.28
CA VAL A 363 -12.15 -19.17 14.97
C VAL A 363 -13.42 -18.32 14.89
N LYS A 364 -14.30 -18.45 15.90
CA LYS A 364 -15.52 -17.64 16.01
C LYS A 364 -15.22 -16.15 16.08
N TYR A 365 -14.18 -15.75 16.81
CA TYR A 365 -13.73 -14.36 16.86
C TYR A 365 -13.35 -13.83 15.47
N LYS A 366 -12.55 -14.58 14.70
CA LYS A 366 -12.16 -14.17 13.34
C LYS A 366 -13.35 -14.11 12.38
N GLU A 367 -14.28 -15.06 12.46
CA GLU A 367 -15.54 -15.04 11.68
C GLU A 367 -16.37 -13.80 12.01
N GLU A 368 -16.49 -13.42 13.28
CA GLU A 368 -17.19 -12.20 13.69
C GLU A 368 -16.49 -10.93 13.19
N GLN A 369 -15.15 -10.88 13.26
CA GLN A 369 -14.39 -9.75 12.71
C GLN A 369 -14.57 -9.63 11.20
N GLN A 370 -14.53 -10.76 10.49
CA GLN A 370 -14.77 -10.80 9.05
C GLN A 370 -16.17 -10.30 8.73
N ARG A 371 -17.21 -10.80 9.42
CA ARG A 371 -18.59 -10.35 9.23
C ARG A 371 -18.73 -8.84 9.48
N LYS A 372 -18.11 -8.30 10.53
CA LYS A 372 -18.11 -6.85 10.80
C LYS A 372 -17.44 -6.04 9.68
N ARG A 373 -16.36 -6.56 9.09
CA ARG A 373 -15.71 -5.91 7.94
C ARG A 373 -16.58 -5.99 6.69
N GLU A 374 -17.24 -7.11 6.43
CA GLU A 374 -18.18 -7.26 5.33
C GLU A 374 -19.40 -6.35 5.50
N GLU A 375 -19.94 -6.22 6.71
CA GLU A 375 -21.02 -5.26 7.01
C GLU A 375 -20.56 -3.80 6.79
N LYS A 376 -19.30 -3.50 7.11
CA LYS A 376 -18.74 -2.14 6.99
C LYS A 376 -18.32 -1.76 5.56
N TYR A 377 -17.73 -2.70 4.82
CA TYR A 377 -17.04 -2.44 3.53
C TYR A 377 -17.64 -3.20 2.35
N GLY A 378 -18.39 -4.29 2.60
CA GLY A 378 -18.97 -5.17 1.56
C GLY A 378 -20.18 -4.59 0.82
N GLY A 379 -20.53 -3.33 1.06
CA GLY A 379 -21.59 -2.61 0.34
C GLY A 379 -21.17 -1.99 -1.01
N GLY A 380 -19.95 -2.27 -1.50
CA GLY A 380 -19.44 -1.76 -2.77
C GLY A 380 -19.63 -2.74 -3.92
N ASP A 381 -20.35 -2.31 -4.95
CA ASP A 381 -20.66 -3.01 -6.20
C ASP A 381 -19.43 -3.70 -6.83
N GLY A 382 -19.47 -5.04 -6.88
CA GLY A 382 -18.54 -5.90 -7.61
C GLY A 382 -19.34 -6.92 -8.40
N GLY A 383 -19.73 -6.53 -9.62
CA GLY A 383 -20.39 -7.40 -10.58
C GLY A 383 -19.59 -8.68 -10.83
N GLY A 384 -20.20 -9.81 -10.48
CA GLY A 384 -19.64 -11.15 -10.66
C GLY A 384 -20.70 -12.22 -10.38
N GLY A 385 -21.88 -12.08 -10.99
CA GLY A 385 -22.90 -13.11 -10.96
C GLY A 385 -22.47 -14.34 -11.78
N SER A 386 -22.36 -15.47 -11.10
CA SER A 386 -22.61 -16.81 -11.63
C SER A 386 -23.09 -17.64 -10.44
N ASP A 387 -24.40 -17.68 -10.20
CA ASP A 387 -25.28 -18.70 -10.77
C ASP A 387 -24.82 -20.11 -10.40
N PHE A 388 -25.27 -20.57 -9.24
CA PHE A 388 -25.61 -21.96 -9.02
C PHE A 388 -26.95 -21.98 -8.28
N GLY A 389 -28.00 -22.11 -9.09
CA GLY A 389 -29.32 -22.46 -8.60
C GLY A 389 -29.33 -23.87 -8.03
N ASP A 390 -30.13 -24.06 -6.99
CA ASP A 390 -30.78 -25.33 -6.72
C ASP A 390 -32.20 -25.08 -6.21
N ASP A 391 -33.11 -25.79 -6.85
CA ASP A 391 -34.56 -25.75 -6.75
C ASP A 391 -35.10 -26.12 -5.34
N LEU A 392 -36.09 -25.32 -4.91
CA LEU A 392 -37.41 -25.61 -4.29
C LEU A 392 -37.76 -27.07 -3.84
N PRO A 393 -38.77 -27.32 -2.94
CA PRO A 393 -39.98 -26.51 -2.75
C PRO A 393 -40.64 -26.41 -1.34
N GLU A 394 -41.53 -25.41 -1.27
CA GLU A 394 -42.87 -25.37 -0.65
C GLU A 394 -43.12 -25.63 0.84
N GLY A 395 -43.82 -24.68 1.47
CA GLY A 395 -44.68 -24.97 2.61
C GLY A 395 -45.30 -23.77 3.33
N GLY A 396 -46.43 -23.25 2.81
CA GLY A 396 -47.49 -22.52 3.55
C GLY A 396 -47.13 -21.14 4.14
N GLY A 397 -47.90 -20.07 4.01
CA GLY A 397 -49.35 -19.97 3.92
C GLY A 397 -49.83 -18.97 4.98
N SER A 398 -50.27 -17.80 4.49
CA SER A 398 -51.31 -16.93 5.06
C SER A 398 -50.98 -15.88 6.15
N SER A 399 -50.97 -14.62 5.66
CA SER A 399 -51.86 -13.51 6.05
C SER A 399 -51.78 -12.85 7.44
N GLY A 400 -51.47 -11.55 7.39
CA GLY A 400 -52.44 -10.53 7.81
C GLY A 400 -52.06 -9.65 9.01
N GLY A 401 -52.17 -8.33 8.85
CA GLY A 401 -52.43 -7.42 9.97
C GLY A 401 -51.55 -6.19 10.03
N SER A 402 -52.09 -5.09 9.51
CA SER A 402 -51.56 -3.73 9.61
C SER A 402 -51.65 -3.14 11.02
N GLY A 403 -50.75 -2.20 11.33
CA GLY A 403 -51.11 -0.95 12.01
C GLY A 403 -50.61 -0.76 13.44
N GLY A 404 -50.13 0.46 13.72
CA GLY A 404 -50.29 1.07 15.04
C GLY A 404 -49.01 1.55 15.73
N SER A 405 -48.67 2.81 15.50
CA SER A 405 -47.80 3.63 16.35
C SER A 405 -48.38 3.77 17.77
N SER A 406 -47.55 3.75 18.82
CA SER A 406 -47.54 4.78 19.87
C SER A 406 -46.56 4.48 21.01
N SER A 407 -45.88 5.54 21.40
CA SER A 407 -45.11 5.79 22.63
C SER A 407 -45.83 5.47 23.94
N GLY A 408 -45.07 5.08 24.97
CA GLY A 408 -45.49 5.16 26.36
C GLY A 408 -44.55 4.41 27.32
N GLY A 409 -43.82 5.16 28.14
CA GLY A 409 -42.93 4.61 29.17
C GLY A 409 -43.65 4.08 30.42
N GLY A 410 -42.93 3.32 31.23
CA GLY A 410 -43.37 2.91 32.58
C GLY A 410 -42.64 1.71 33.16
N SER A 411 -41.56 1.98 33.89
CA SER A 411 -41.17 1.41 35.20
C SER A 411 -41.28 -0.10 35.51
N SER A 412 -40.10 -0.65 35.88
CA SER A 412 -39.79 -1.59 36.98
C SER A 412 -40.41 -3.00 36.99
N SER A 413 -39.57 -4.03 36.86
CA SER A 413 -39.17 -4.91 37.98
C SER A 413 -38.25 -6.04 37.51
N SER A 414 -37.41 -6.45 38.43
CA SER A 414 -36.38 -7.49 38.38
C SER A 414 -36.84 -8.84 37.85
N SER A 415 -36.02 -9.46 36.98
CA SER A 415 -35.83 -10.90 37.01
C SER A 415 -34.35 -11.25 36.84
N SER A 416 -33.84 -11.88 37.88
CA SER A 416 -32.52 -12.48 37.99
C SER A 416 -32.47 -13.68 37.04
N GLY A 417 -31.68 -13.57 35.98
CA GLY A 417 -31.32 -14.69 35.10
C GLY A 417 -29.81 -14.81 35.09
N GLY A 418 -29.27 -15.68 35.95
CA GLY A 418 -27.86 -16.06 35.90
C GLY A 418 -27.57 -16.79 34.60
N GLY A 419 -26.70 -16.23 33.78
CA GLY A 419 -26.08 -16.87 32.63
C GLY A 419 -24.60 -16.51 32.66
N SER A 420 -23.76 -17.49 32.95
CA SER A 420 -22.31 -17.40 33.03
C SER A 420 -21.74 -16.81 31.73
N GLY A 421 -21.20 -15.61 31.82
CA GLY A 421 -20.46 -14.97 30.73
C GLY A 421 -19.04 -15.52 30.67
N ASP A 422 -18.83 -16.58 29.88
CA ASP A 422 -17.52 -17.07 29.46
C ASP A 422 -17.28 -16.71 27.98
N GLY A 423 -17.31 -15.40 27.70
CA GLY A 423 -16.75 -14.84 26.47
C GLY A 423 -15.48 -14.08 26.84
N PRO A 424 -14.38 -14.17 26.06
CA PRO A 424 -13.21 -13.34 26.30
C PRO A 424 -13.64 -11.87 26.34
N PRO A 425 -13.12 -11.08 27.31
CA PRO A 425 -13.52 -9.68 27.43
C PRO A 425 -13.23 -8.95 26.12
N ALA A 426 -14.17 -8.11 25.69
CA ALA A 426 -13.98 -7.25 24.53
C ALA A 426 -12.77 -6.33 24.80
N VAL A 427 -11.70 -6.52 24.03
CA VAL A 427 -10.65 -5.51 23.91
C VAL A 427 -11.29 -4.37 23.12
N GLY A 428 -11.78 -3.37 23.85
CA GLY A 428 -12.43 -2.21 23.26
C GLY A 428 -11.45 -1.37 22.44
N GLY A 429 -11.87 -1.04 21.21
CA GLY A 429 -11.50 0.16 20.44
C GLY A 429 -10.01 0.39 20.18
N ASP A 430 -9.63 0.26 18.91
CA ASP A 430 -8.31 0.57 18.36
C ASP A 430 -7.17 -0.22 19.03
N GLY A 431 -6.85 -1.38 18.44
CA GLY A 431 -5.84 -2.30 18.95
C GLY A 431 -4.57 -1.57 19.42
N PRO A 432 -4.24 -1.65 20.74
CA PRO A 432 -3.21 -0.82 21.35
C PRO A 432 -1.82 -1.26 20.90
N GLY A 433 -1.36 -0.77 19.75
CA GLY A 433 -0.02 -1.18 19.30
C GLY A 433 0.53 -0.56 18.04
N ALA A 434 -0.17 0.37 17.40
CA ALA A 434 0.32 0.95 16.17
C ALA A 434 0.95 2.32 16.36
N THR A 435 2.05 2.56 15.67
CA THR A 435 2.60 3.90 15.48
C THR A 435 1.52 4.82 14.89
N SER A 436 1.43 6.06 15.37
CA SER A 436 0.45 7.06 14.89
C SER A 436 0.66 7.48 13.42
N LYS A 437 1.67 6.93 12.75
CA LYS A 437 1.87 7.01 11.30
C LYS A 437 2.18 5.59 10.85
N GLY A 438 1.41 5.04 9.91
CA GLY A 438 1.72 3.72 9.34
C GLY A 438 3.17 3.74 8.85
N CYS A 439 3.96 2.70 9.09
CA CYS A 439 5.41 2.80 8.86
C CYS A 439 5.87 2.21 7.53
N SER A 440 6.88 2.86 6.96
CA SER A 440 7.51 2.51 5.69
C SER A 440 8.52 1.39 5.86
N VAL A 441 8.45 0.41 4.97
CA VAL A 441 9.46 -0.60 4.75
C VAL A 441 10.12 -0.24 3.41
N THR A 442 11.11 0.64 3.45
CA THR A 442 11.91 0.93 2.26
C THR A 442 12.88 -0.23 2.05
N GLY A 443 12.63 -1.06 1.04
CA GLY A 443 13.64 -1.95 0.48
C GLY A 443 14.78 -1.14 -0.13
N GLU A 444 16.01 -1.63 0.00
CA GLU A 444 17.18 -1.08 -0.69
C GLU A 444 16.91 -0.93 -2.20
N LEU A 445 17.23 0.25 -2.73
CA LEU A 445 17.15 0.59 -4.16
C LEU A 445 17.94 -0.45 -4.98
N PRO A 446 17.35 -1.14 -5.97
CA PRO A 446 18.16 -1.59 -7.10
C PRO A 446 18.58 -0.34 -7.87
N GLU A 447 19.89 -0.17 -8.06
CA GLU A 447 20.45 0.88 -8.91
C GLU A 447 19.78 0.87 -10.30
N PRO A 448 19.64 2.03 -10.96
CA PRO A 448 19.04 2.10 -12.28
C PRO A 448 19.92 1.32 -13.27
N ALA A 449 19.43 0.14 -13.67
CA ALA A 449 19.95 -0.57 -14.83
C ALA A 449 19.78 0.34 -16.04
N SER A 450 20.87 1.01 -16.40
CA SER A 450 20.99 1.73 -17.65
C SER A 450 20.86 0.73 -18.80
N GLY A 451 19.82 0.94 -19.61
CA GLY A 451 19.72 0.35 -20.94
C GLY A 451 18.71 -0.77 -21.05
N PHE A 452 17.47 -0.44 -21.43
CA PHE A 452 16.76 -1.13 -22.51
C PHE A 452 15.71 -0.19 -23.10
N LEU A 453 16.16 0.56 -24.10
CA LEU A 453 15.32 1.22 -25.08
C LEU A 453 14.92 0.12 -26.08
N GLY A 454 13.64 -0.25 -26.17
CA GLY A 454 13.20 -1.13 -27.25
C GLY A 454 11.87 -1.84 -27.05
N LEU A 455 10.91 -1.47 -27.90
CA LEU A 455 9.81 -2.29 -28.42
C LEU A 455 8.54 -2.44 -27.54
N LEU A 456 7.65 -1.44 -27.65
CA LEU A 456 6.20 -1.65 -27.53
C LEU A 456 5.57 -1.31 -28.88
N GLY A 457 5.03 -2.32 -29.56
CA GLY A 457 4.23 -2.13 -30.77
C GLY A 457 4.28 -3.31 -31.72
N LEU A 458 3.41 -4.30 -31.49
CA LEU A 458 2.68 -5.11 -32.50
C LEU A 458 2.41 -6.51 -31.98
N LEU A 459 1.22 -6.73 -31.41
CA LEU A 459 0.55 -8.03 -31.46
C LEU A 459 -0.96 -7.81 -31.39
N GLY A 460 -1.60 -7.96 -32.54
CA GLY A 460 -3.05 -7.88 -32.68
C GLY A 460 -3.47 -7.95 -34.13
N LEU A 461 -3.49 -9.16 -34.69
CA LEU A 461 -4.45 -9.65 -35.72
C LEU A 461 -3.89 -10.93 -36.36
N ALA A 462 -4.14 -12.08 -35.72
CA ALA A 462 -4.03 -13.38 -36.35
C ALA A 462 -5.45 -13.96 -36.47
N GLY A 463 -5.97 -13.99 -37.70
CA GLY A 463 -7.25 -14.64 -37.98
C GLY A 463 -7.71 -14.43 -39.41
N LEU A 464 -7.21 -15.25 -40.34
CA LEU A 464 -8.07 -15.93 -41.32
C LEU A 464 -7.27 -16.93 -42.17
N ARG A 465 -7.73 -18.18 -42.08
CA ARG A 465 -7.37 -19.38 -42.84
C ARG A 465 -7.31 -19.14 -44.36
N GLN A 466 -6.26 -19.63 -45.01
CA GLN A 466 -6.33 -20.11 -46.39
C GLN A 466 -6.17 -21.63 -46.44
N ARG A 467 -7.22 -22.31 -46.91
CA ARG A 467 -7.18 -23.70 -47.38
C ARG A 467 -6.77 -23.67 -48.87
N ARG A 468 -5.79 -24.53 -49.22
CA ARG A 468 -5.72 -25.43 -50.41
C ARG A 468 -6.21 -24.87 -51.75
N LYS A 469 -5.50 -24.98 -52.89
CA LYS A 469 -4.78 -26.13 -53.46
C LYS A 469 -4.33 -25.72 -54.88
N SER A 470 -3.26 -26.33 -55.39
CA SER A 470 -2.99 -26.66 -56.81
C SER A 470 -2.88 -25.48 -57.80
N ALA A 471 -1.79 -25.29 -58.55
CA ALA A 471 -1.12 -26.25 -59.43
C ALA A 471 0.31 -25.77 -59.71
#